data_AF-A0A0N5CNN1-F1
#
_entry.id   AF-A0A0N5CNN1-F1
#
_cell.length_a   1.000
_cell.length_b   1.000
_cell.length_c   1.000
_cell.angle_alpha   90.00
_cell.angle_beta   90.00
_cell.angle_gamma   90.00
#
_symmetry.space_group_name_H-M   'P 1'
#
loop_
_entity.id
_entity.type
_entity.pdbx_description
1 polymer ?
#
loop_
_entity_poly.entity_id
_entity_poly.type
_entity_poly.pdbx_seq_one_letter_code
_entity_poly.pdbx_strand_id
1 'polypeptide(L)'
;MAEKRKLLNEIDKCFKKVEEGVELFEETMAKMQEANSDNQREKFQDDLKKEIKKLQRLRDQIKGWQNSSDIKDKDKLISYRKLIEQRMEQFKDIERENKTKPHSKQGLSAEEKLDPREKEKAETVEWLQCQIRYMEDEADKTESQIELLSTVDQTRKKGKRDDPKKGEKERLKRLDDLRKHLERIRFHVSKLEVCMRLVNNETLESRKVIDSLKEPFEMYIESLDPESENDPESFDPETTEKLE
;
A
#
# COMPACT_ATOMS: atom_id res chain seq x y z
N MET A 1 33.30 -33.28 35.47
CA MET A 1 34.01 -33.42 34.17
C MET A 1 33.09 -33.88 33.04
N ALA A 2 32.32 -34.97 33.21
CA ALA A 2 31.40 -35.48 32.18
C ALA A 2 30.27 -34.49 31.80
N GLU A 3 29.65 -33.83 32.78
CA GLU A 3 28.56 -32.85 32.54
C GLU A 3 29.02 -31.62 31.77
N LYS A 4 30.20 -31.08 32.12
CA LYS A 4 30.82 -29.98 31.38
C LYS A 4 31.11 -30.36 29.92
N ARG A 5 31.59 -31.59 29.67
CA ARG A 5 31.84 -32.09 28.31
C ARG A 5 30.53 -32.29 27.54
N LYS A 6 29.46 -32.73 28.22
CA LYS A 6 28.12 -32.85 27.64
C LYS A 6 27.55 -31.49 27.23
N LEU A 7 27.70 -30.48 28.07
CA LEU A 7 27.29 -29.10 27.79
C LEU A 7 28.03 -28.51 26.58
N LEU A 8 29.36 -28.68 26.51
CA LEU A 8 30.16 -28.21 25.37
C LEU A 8 29.72 -28.89 24.05
N ASN A 9 29.46 -30.20 24.08
CA ASN A 9 28.95 -30.91 22.91
C ASN A 9 27.55 -30.42 22.49
N GLU A 10 26.71 -29.99 23.43
CA GLU A 10 25.39 -29.43 23.13
C GLU A 10 25.51 -28.05 22.49
N ILE A 11 26.44 -27.22 22.97
CA ILE A 11 26.77 -25.92 22.41
C ILE A 11 27.28 -26.07 20.97
N ASP A 12 28.22 -26.98 20.73
CA ASP A 12 28.76 -27.20 19.37
C ASP A 12 27.67 -27.68 18.39
N LYS A 13 26.74 -28.53 18.84
CA LYS A 13 25.58 -28.94 18.03
C LYS A 13 24.64 -27.77 17.75
N CYS A 14 24.44 -26.88 18.71
CA CYS A 14 23.63 -25.69 18.50
C CYS A 14 24.28 -24.75 17.49
N PHE A 15 25.60 -24.54 17.55
CA PHE A 15 26.30 -23.72 16.57
C PHE A 15 26.14 -24.24 15.15
N LYS A 16 26.28 -25.55 14.93
CA LYS A 16 26.01 -26.16 13.62
C LYS A 16 24.58 -25.91 13.13
N LYS A 17 23.58 -26.02 14.00
CA LYS A 17 22.18 -25.71 13.66
C LYS A 17 21.97 -24.24 13.32
N VAL A 18 22.73 -23.34 13.96
CA VAL A 18 22.69 -21.91 13.62
C VAL A 18 23.29 -21.68 12.24
N GLU A 19 24.42 -22.31 11.92
CA GLU A 19 25.05 -22.22 10.59
C GLU A 19 24.10 -22.73 9.50
N GLU A 20 23.55 -23.95 9.67
CA GLU A 20 22.55 -24.54 8.76
C GLU A 20 21.32 -23.65 8.59
N GLY A 21 20.79 -23.08 9.68
CA GLY A 21 19.63 -22.20 9.63
C GLY A 21 19.92 -20.85 8.96
N VAL A 22 21.14 -20.32 9.12
CA VAL A 22 21.57 -19.09 8.44
C VAL A 22 21.74 -19.34 6.94
N GLU A 23 22.36 -20.45 6.54
CA GLU A 23 22.52 -20.82 5.14
C GLU A 23 21.16 -21.01 4.45
N LEU A 24 20.23 -21.73 5.11
CA LEU A 24 18.88 -21.91 4.59
C LEU A 24 18.10 -20.59 4.48
N PHE A 25 18.30 -19.68 5.44
CA PHE A 25 17.71 -18.34 5.39
C PHE A 25 18.22 -17.55 4.18
N GLU A 26 19.54 -17.57 3.93
CA GLU A 26 20.14 -16.89 2.75
C GLU A 26 19.69 -17.53 1.43
N GLU A 27 19.65 -18.85 1.35
CA GLU A 27 19.20 -19.57 0.16
C GLU A 27 17.73 -19.24 -0.16
N THR A 28 16.86 -19.23 0.86
CA THR A 28 15.45 -18.90 0.71
C THR A 28 15.28 -17.42 0.32
N MET A 29 16.12 -16.53 0.86
CA MET A 29 16.11 -15.11 0.50
C MET A 29 16.52 -14.89 -0.95
N ALA A 30 17.56 -15.57 -1.44
CA ALA A 30 17.97 -15.50 -2.84
C ALA A 30 16.83 -16.00 -3.76
N LYS A 31 16.24 -17.15 -3.43
CA LYS A 31 15.07 -17.69 -4.16
C LYS A 31 13.88 -16.73 -4.17
N MET A 32 13.63 -16.02 -3.08
CA MET A 32 12.58 -15.00 -3.01
C MET A 32 12.85 -13.81 -3.92
N GLN A 33 14.12 -13.39 -4.06
CA GLN A 33 14.51 -12.30 -4.97
C GLN A 33 14.44 -12.71 -6.44
N GLU A 34 14.73 -13.97 -6.75
CA GLU A 34 14.64 -14.55 -8.10
C GLU A 34 13.20 -14.97 -8.48
N ALA A 35 12.29 -15.04 -7.52
CA ALA A 35 10.92 -15.46 -7.75
C ALA A 35 10.18 -14.42 -8.61
N ASN A 36 9.75 -14.86 -9.79
CA ASN A 36 8.96 -14.05 -10.73
C ASN A 36 7.44 -14.14 -10.51
N SER A 37 7.01 -14.92 -9.50
CA SER A 37 5.60 -15.10 -9.14
C SER A 37 5.39 -14.73 -7.68
N ASP A 38 4.33 -13.96 -7.43
CA ASP A 38 3.98 -13.50 -6.09
C ASP A 38 3.59 -14.66 -5.15
N ASN A 39 2.93 -15.72 -5.65
CA ASN A 39 2.68 -16.95 -4.87
C ASN A 39 3.98 -17.62 -4.38
N GLN A 40 5.02 -17.61 -5.22
CA GLN A 40 6.33 -18.14 -4.84
C GLN A 40 7.00 -17.20 -3.82
N ARG A 41 6.91 -15.88 -4.01
CA ARG A 41 7.41 -14.89 -3.05
C ARG A 41 6.76 -15.03 -1.68
N GLU A 42 5.44 -15.16 -1.61
CA GLU A 42 4.68 -15.34 -0.36
C GLU A 42 5.08 -16.65 0.33
N LYS A 43 5.18 -17.76 -0.42
CA LYS A 43 5.68 -19.03 0.10
C LYS A 43 7.08 -18.88 0.70
N PHE A 44 8.00 -18.20 0.00
CA PHE A 44 9.34 -17.97 0.51
C PHE A 44 9.36 -17.01 1.71
N GLN A 45 8.46 -16.03 1.79
CA GLN A 45 8.31 -15.20 3.00
C GLN A 45 7.87 -16.04 4.20
N ASP A 46 6.93 -16.95 4.03
CA ASP A 46 6.48 -17.86 5.08
C ASP A 46 7.58 -18.82 5.51
N ASP A 47 8.37 -19.32 4.57
CA ASP A 47 9.49 -20.20 4.87
C ASP A 47 10.63 -19.42 5.58
N LEU A 48 10.95 -18.19 5.16
CA LEU A 48 11.85 -17.28 5.88
C LEU A 48 11.35 -17.01 7.31
N LYS A 49 10.04 -16.80 7.49
CA LYS A 49 9.41 -16.57 8.81
C LYS A 49 9.49 -17.81 9.71
N LYS A 50 9.38 -19.01 9.15
CA LYS A 50 9.59 -20.25 9.92
C LYS A 50 11.05 -20.38 10.33
N GLU A 51 11.98 -20.10 9.43
CA GLU A 51 13.41 -20.22 9.69
C GLU A 51 13.89 -19.20 10.71
N ILE A 52 13.46 -17.94 10.62
CA ILE A 52 13.82 -16.91 11.59
C ILE A 52 13.31 -17.24 13.00
N LYS A 53 12.13 -17.87 13.12
CA LYS A 53 11.61 -18.34 14.42
C LYS A 53 12.47 -19.47 15.00
N LYS A 54 13.04 -20.36 14.18
CA LYS A 54 13.97 -21.39 14.66
C LYS A 54 15.28 -20.75 15.14
N LEU A 55 15.85 -19.84 14.34
CA LEU A 55 17.05 -19.09 14.73
C LEU A 55 16.82 -18.31 16.02
N GLN A 56 15.67 -17.67 16.21
CA GLN A 56 15.32 -16.97 17.45
C GLN A 56 15.33 -17.90 18.68
N ARG A 57 14.80 -19.13 18.57
CA ARG A 57 14.87 -20.12 19.65
C ARG A 57 16.31 -20.51 19.98
N LEU A 58 17.15 -20.72 18.97
CA LEU A 58 18.57 -21.01 19.15
C LEU A 58 19.30 -19.83 19.80
N ARG A 59 18.95 -18.59 19.42
CA ARG A 59 19.48 -17.37 20.03
C ARG A 59 19.14 -17.28 21.51
N ASP A 60 17.91 -17.62 21.90
CA ASP A 60 17.50 -17.59 23.30
C ASP A 60 18.16 -18.72 24.11
N GLN A 61 18.38 -19.89 23.51
CA GLN A 61 19.20 -20.96 24.09
C GLN A 61 20.66 -20.51 24.31
N ILE A 62 21.27 -19.88 23.30
CA ILE A 62 22.62 -19.29 23.39
C ILE A 62 22.68 -18.23 24.48
N LYS A 63 21.66 -17.36 24.58
CA LYS A 63 21.55 -16.35 25.65
C LYS A 63 21.50 -17.00 27.04
N GLY A 64 20.78 -18.12 27.18
CA GLY A 64 20.76 -18.92 28.40
C GLY A 64 22.17 -19.39 28.80
N TRP A 65 22.93 -19.92 27.85
CA TRP A 65 24.31 -20.33 28.07
C TRP A 65 25.26 -19.16 28.36
N GLN A 66 25.08 -18.00 27.72
CA GLN A 66 25.84 -16.79 28.05
C GLN A 66 25.66 -16.36 29.51
N ASN A 67 24.49 -16.61 30.10
CA ASN A 67 24.21 -16.27 31.49
C ASN A 67 24.63 -17.36 32.48
N SER A 68 25.00 -18.55 32.01
CA SER A 68 25.51 -19.63 32.87
C SER A 68 26.93 -19.33 33.38
N SER A 69 27.19 -19.67 34.64
CA SER A 69 28.51 -19.63 35.27
C SER A 69 29.42 -20.78 34.84
N ASP A 70 28.88 -21.83 34.20
CA ASP A 70 29.62 -23.03 33.81
C ASP A 70 30.51 -22.81 32.56
N ILE A 71 30.27 -21.70 31.85
CA ILE A 71 30.93 -21.34 30.60
C ILE A 71 31.84 -20.13 30.85
N LYS A 72 33.15 -20.38 30.73
CA LYS A 72 34.20 -19.36 30.94
C LYS A 72 34.42 -18.50 29.71
N ASP A 73 34.54 -19.14 28.54
CA ASP A 73 34.73 -18.46 27.26
C ASP A 73 33.37 -18.28 26.57
N LYS A 74 32.97 -17.03 26.35
CA LYS A 74 31.68 -16.64 25.79
C LYS A 74 31.81 -16.03 24.40
N ASP A 75 33.01 -15.92 23.83
CA ASP A 75 33.24 -15.17 22.59
C ASP A 75 32.48 -15.78 21.42
N LYS A 76 32.52 -17.11 21.29
CA LYS A 76 31.73 -17.82 20.26
C LYS A 76 30.23 -17.65 20.48
N LEU A 77 29.74 -17.75 21.72
CA LEU A 77 28.32 -17.54 22.02
C LEU A 77 27.86 -16.12 21.65
N ILE A 78 28.70 -15.11 21.90
CA ILE A 78 28.44 -13.72 21.51
C ILE A 78 28.38 -13.59 19.98
N SER A 79 29.34 -14.19 19.28
CA SER A 79 29.40 -14.16 17.81
C SER A 79 28.14 -14.76 17.17
N TYR A 80 27.78 -16.00 17.52
CA TYR A 80 26.58 -16.64 16.96
C TYR A 80 25.28 -15.95 17.36
N ARG A 81 25.19 -15.40 18.57
CA ARG A 81 24.02 -14.61 18.97
C ARG A 81 23.87 -13.35 18.10
N LYS A 82 24.96 -12.62 17.86
CA LYS A 82 24.96 -11.44 16.99
C LYS A 82 24.61 -11.80 15.55
N LEU A 83 25.16 -12.91 15.04
CA LEU A 83 24.84 -13.42 13.70
C LEU A 83 23.33 -13.65 13.54
N ILE A 84 22.68 -14.27 14.52
CA ILE A 84 21.22 -14.48 14.48
C ILE A 84 20.48 -13.14 14.57
N GLU A 85 20.89 -12.24 15.47
CA GLU A 85 20.27 -10.93 15.62
C GLU A 85 20.34 -10.12 14.31
N GLN A 86 21.44 -10.20 13.57
CA GLN A 86 21.58 -9.60 12.25
C GLN A 86 20.60 -10.20 11.23
N ARG A 87 20.42 -11.53 11.20
CA ARG A 87 19.40 -12.16 10.33
C ARG A 87 17.98 -11.77 10.72
N MET A 88 17.70 -11.58 12.01
CA MET A 88 16.39 -11.11 12.47
C MET A 88 16.11 -9.69 12.00
N GLU A 89 17.11 -8.82 11.97
CA GLU A 89 17.00 -7.46 11.44
C GLU A 89 16.76 -7.48 9.92
N GLN A 90 17.56 -8.27 9.17
CA GLN A 90 17.33 -8.46 7.74
C GLN A 90 15.91 -8.95 7.43
N PHE A 91 15.39 -9.92 8.21
CA PHE A 91 14.02 -10.39 8.06
C PHE A 91 12.99 -9.29 8.34
N LYS A 92 13.21 -8.41 9.32
CA LYS A 92 12.30 -7.28 9.60
C LYS A 92 12.25 -6.29 8.45
N ASP A 93 13.39 -6.02 7.82
CA ASP A 93 13.44 -5.12 6.66
C ASP A 93 12.68 -5.73 5.47
N ILE A 94 12.85 -7.03 5.22
CA ILE A 94 12.08 -7.78 4.22
C ILE A 94 10.58 -7.74 4.55
N GLU A 95 10.19 -7.96 5.81
CA GLU A 95 8.79 -7.93 6.22
C GLU A 95 8.19 -6.52 6.05
N ARG A 96 8.98 -5.47 6.35
CA ARG A 96 8.58 -4.07 6.14
C ARG A 96 8.42 -3.78 4.66
N GLU A 97 9.42 -4.11 3.85
CA GLU A 97 9.41 -3.85 2.40
C GLU A 97 8.22 -4.52 1.72
N ASN A 98 7.92 -5.77 2.08
CA ASN A 98 6.76 -6.48 1.54
C ASN A 98 5.43 -5.92 2.06
N LYS A 99 5.35 -5.46 3.32
CA LYS A 99 4.16 -4.74 3.83
C LYS A 99 3.95 -3.38 3.17
N THR A 100 5.02 -2.70 2.79
CA THR A 100 4.99 -1.36 2.16
C THR A 100 5.02 -1.40 0.63
N LYS A 101 5.00 -2.59 0.02
CA LYS A 101 4.76 -2.77 -1.42
C LYS A 101 3.39 -3.43 -1.61
N PRO A 102 2.25 -2.72 -1.41
CA PRO A 102 0.92 -3.30 -1.52
C PRO A 102 0.42 -3.34 -2.97
N HIS A 103 1.17 -2.81 -3.94
CA HIS A 103 0.72 -2.69 -5.32
C HIS A 103 1.54 -3.52 -6.29
N SER A 104 1.46 -4.84 -6.15
CA SER A 104 1.59 -5.74 -7.30
C SER A 104 0.50 -6.82 -7.20
N LYS A 105 -0.72 -6.45 -7.58
CA LYS A 105 -1.74 -7.31 -8.21
C LYS A 105 -2.11 -8.69 -7.59
N GLN A 106 -2.01 -8.90 -6.28
CA GLN A 106 -2.51 -10.13 -5.64
C GLN A 106 -3.42 -9.87 -4.42
N GLY A 107 -4.64 -9.41 -4.70
CA GLY A 107 -5.76 -9.45 -3.75
C GLY A 107 -6.54 -10.77 -3.76
N LEU A 108 -6.00 -11.86 -4.33
CA LEU A 108 -6.79 -13.08 -4.65
C LEU A 108 -6.56 -14.29 -3.73
N SER A 109 -5.59 -14.26 -2.81
CA SER A 109 -5.22 -15.45 -2.02
C SER A 109 -5.42 -15.32 -0.50
N ALA A 110 -5.66 -14.11 0.03
CA ALA A 110 -5.95 -13.89 1.45
C ALA A 110 -7.46 -13.99 1.79
N GLU A 111 -8.27 -14.40 0.82
CA GLU A 111 -9.72 -14.30 0.83
C GLU A 111 -10.42 -15.39 1.66
N GLU A 112 -9.69 -16.42 2.09
CA GLU A 112 -10.27 -17.58 2.80
C GLU A 112 -10.20 -17.51 4.33
N LYS A 113 -9.72 -16.41 4.95
CA LYS A 113 -9.63 -16.30 6.43
C LYS A 113 -10.24 -15.05 7.07
N LEU A 114 -10.75 -14.11 6.28
CA LEU A 114 -11.55 -13.01 6.81
C LEU A 114 -13.00 -13.47 6.94
N ASP A 115 -13.67 -13.08 8.03
CA ASP A 115 -15.13 -13.19 8.12
C ASP A 115 -15.73 -12.56 6.85
N PRO A 116 -16.65 -13.21 6.12
CA PRO A 116 -17.23 -12.67 4.88
C PRO A 116 -17.66 -11.21 4.98
N ARG A 117 -18.11 -10.79 6.17
CA ARG A 117 -18.50 -9.41 6.45
C ARG A 117 -17.32 -8.46 6.62
N GLU A 118 -16.22 -8.90 7.24
CA GLU A 118 -14.99 -8.12 7.35
C GLU A 118 -14.29 -7.99 5.99
N LYS A 119 -14.39 -9.02 5.16
CA LYS A 119 -13.88 -9.02 3.79
C LYS A 119 -14.63 -8.02 2.91
N GLU A 120 -15.97 -8.07 2.90
CA GLU A 120 -16.81 -7.13 2.14
C GLU A 120 -16.57 -5.68 2.58
N LYS A 121 -16.36 -5.46 3.89
CA LYS A 121 -15.96 -4.18 4.45
C LYS A 121 -14.60 -3.72 3.92
N ALA A 122 -13.60 -4.59 3.96
CA ALA A 122 -12.26 -4.28 3.47
C ALA A 122 -12.27 -3.92 1.98
N GLU A 123 -12.96 -4.72 1.15
CA GLU A 123 -13.11 -4.47 -0.29
C GLU A 123 -13.80 -3.14 -0.58
N THR A 124 -14.87 -2.82 0.17
CA THR A 124 -15.59 -1.56 0.01
C THR A 124 -14.74 -0.36 0.40
N VAL A 125 -13.99 -0.46 1.50
CA VAL A 125 -13.08 0.60 1.95
C VAL A 125 -11.96 0.80 0.94
N GLU A 126 -11.38 -0.28 0.41
CA GLU A 126 -10.36 -0.21 -0.64
C GLU A 126 -10.89 0.44 -1.91
N TRP A 127 -12.09 0.06 -2.36
CA TRP A 127 -12.73 0.69 -3.53
C TRP A 127 -12.94 2.19 -3.31
N LEU A 128 -13.49 2.60 -2.16
CA LEU A 128 -13.69 4.02 -1.82
C LEU A 128 -12.36 4.80 -1.81
N GLN A 129 -11.29 4.22 -1.26
CA GLN A 129 -9.96 4.84 -1.27
C GLN A 129 -9.40 5.02 -2.68
N CYS A 130 -9.61 4.05 -3.56
CA CYS A 130 -9.21 4.16 -4.97
C CYS A 130 -9.97 5.29 -5.67
N GLN A 131 -11.28 5.40 -5.47
CA GLN A 131 -12.08 6.48 -6.08
C GLN A 131 -11.69 7.86 -5.55
N ILE A 132 -11.48 7.99 -4.23
CA ILE A 132 -11.00 9.24 -3.62
C ILE A 132 -9.67 9.66 -4.24
N ARG A 133 -8.69 8.75 -4.31
CA ARG A 133 -7.36 9.05 -4.87
C ARG A 133 -7.43 9.49 -6.33
N TYR A 134 -8.27 8.84 -7.14
CA TYR A 134 -8.44 9.22 -8.54
C TYR A 134 -8.98 10.65 -8.66
N MET A 135 -10.03 10.97 -7.89
CA MET A 135 -10.62 12.30 -7.90
C MET A 135 -9.69 13.38 -7.32
N GLU A 136 -8.87 13.06 -6.32
CA GLU A 136 -7.84 13.96 -5.81
C GLU A 136 -6.78 14.28 -6.89
N ASP A 137 -6.30 13.26 -7.62
CA ASP A 137 -5.37 13.46 -8.74
C ASP A 137 -5.99 14.32 -9.85
N GLU A 138 -7.28 14.13 -10.15
CA GLU A 138 -7.99 14.96 -11.13
C GLU A 138 -8.23 16.40 -10.64
N ALA A 139 -8.46 16.59 -9.34
CA ALA A 139 -8.53 17.90 -8.73
C ALA A 139 -7.19 18.64 -8.84
N ASP A 140 -6.08 17.97 -8.55
CA ASP A 140 -4.73 18.53 -8.66
C ASP A 140 -4.38 18.92 -10.10
N LYS A 141 -4.72 18.07 -11.08
CA LYS A 141 -4.58 18.39 -12.51
C LYS A 141 -5.42 19.60 -12.90
N THR A 142 -6.67 19.67 -12.45
CA THR A 142 -7.57 20.79 -12.74
C THR A 142 -7.06 22.09 -12.12
N GLU A 143 -6.54 22.04 -10.89
CA GLU A 143 -5.95 23.19 -10.20
C GLU A 143 -4.71 23.71 -10.93
N SER A 144 -3.82 22.79 -11.35
CA SER A 144 -2.67 23.12 -12.20
C SER A 144 -3.07 23.76 -13.54
N GLN A 145 -4.13 23.27 -14.20
CA GLN A 145 -4.66 23.89 -15.41
C GLN A 145 -5.20 25.30 -15.16
N ILE A 146 -5.89 25.53 -14.05
CA ILE A 146 -6.39 26.85 -13.63
C ILE A 146 -5.21 27.80 -13.41
N GLU A 147 -4.16 27.38 -12.71
CA GLU A 147 -2.96 28.19 -12.47
C GLU A 147 -2.25 28.54 -13.78
N LEU A 148 -2.08 27.56 -14.68
CA LEU A 148 -1.47 27.77 -15.97
C LEU A 148 -2.26 28.79 -16.81
N LEU A 149 -3.59 28.64 -16.91
CA LEU A 149 -4.45 29.56 -17.65
C LEU A 149 -4.50 30.97 -17.04
N SER A 150 -4.35 31.06 -15.72
CA SER A 150 -4.30 32.34 -14.99
C SER A 150 -2.96 33.06 -15.16
N THR A 151 -1.84 32.35 -15.30
CA THR A 151 -0.48 32.92 -15.41
C THR A 151 -0.06 33.30 -16.84
N VAL A 152 -0.69 32.73 -17.87
CA VAL A 152 -0.47 33.07 -19.30
C VAL A 152 -0.69 34.56 -19.62
N ASP A 153 -1.27 35.34 -18.70
CA ASP A 153 -1.42 36.81 -18.77
C ASP A 153 -0.09 37.57 -18.95
N GLN A 154 1.04 37.01 -18.51
CA GLN A 154 2.33 37.74 -18.54
C GLN A 154 3.12 37.62 -19.87
N THR A 155 2.85 36.61 -20.71
CA THR A 155 3.72 36.29 -21.87
C THR A 155 3.13 36.70 -23.22
N ARG A 156 1.81 36.84 -23.36
CA ARG A 156 1.14 37.14 -24.66
C ARG A 156 0.94 38.62 -24.98
N LYS A 157 1.38 39.55 -24.11
CA LYS A 157 1.31 41.02 -24.35
C LYS A 157 2.15 41.53 -25.54
N LYS A 158 2.79 40.68 -26.35
CA LYS A 158 3.74 41.10 -27.42
C LYS A 158 3.41 40.64 -28.86
N GLY A 159 2.24 40.06 -29.15
CA GLY A 159 1.94 39.55 -30.50
C GLY A 159 0.58 40.00 -31.06
N LYS A 160 0.59 40.83 -32.10
CA LYS A 160 -0.58 41.21 -32.91
C LYS A 160 -1.25 39.97 -33.55
N ARG A 161 -2.51 39.67 -33.19
CA ARG A 161 -3.64 39.41 -34.12
C ARG A 161 -4.94 38.98 -33.38
N ASP A 162 -6.04 39.46 -33.96
CA ASP A 162 -7.48 39.21 -33.73
C ASP A 162 -8.10 39.57 -32.36
N ASP A 163 -9.36 40.00 -32.43
CA ASP A 163 -10.15 40.72 -31.43
C ASP A 163 -9.84 40.33 -29.95
N PRO A 164 -9.06 41.14 -29.21
CA PRO A 164 -8.55 40.76 -27.88
C PRO A 164 -9.66 40.47 -26.87
N LYS A 165 -10.85 41.07 -27.08
CA LYS A 165 -12.03 40.85 -26.25
C LYS A 165 -12.67 39.46 -26.43
N LYS A 166 -12.55 38.83 -27.60
CA LYS A 166 -13.14 37.51 -27.86
C LYS A 166 -12.31 36.39 -27.22
N GLY A 167 -10.97 36.45 -27.35
CA GLY A 167 -10.07 35.49 -26.72
C GLY A 167 -10.02 35.60 -25.19
N GLU A 168 -10.16 36.82 -24.65
CA GLU A 168 -10.30 37.03 -23.21
C GLU A 168 -11.59 36.43 -22.66
N LYS A 169 -12.72 36.59 -23.37
CA LYS A 169 -14.02 36.03 -23.00
C LYS A 169 -14.03 34.50 -23.04
N GLU A 170 -13.44 33.88 -24.07
CA GLU A 170 -13.31 32.42 -24.16
C GLU A 170 -12.41 31.86 -23.05
N ARG A 171 -11.31 32.55 -22.72
CA ARG A 171 -10.45 32.18 -21.59
C ARG A 171 -11.19 32.26 -20.26
N LEU A 172 -11.91 33.37 -20.01
CA LEU A 172 -12.66 33.55 -18.77
C LEU A 172 -13.73 32.47 -18.60
N LYS A 173 -14.41 32.11 -19.70
CA LYS A 173 -15.36 31.01 -19.73
C LYS A 173 -14.68 29.68 -19.38
N ARG A 174 -13.53 29.37 -19.99
CA ARG A 174 -12.80 28.12 -19.68
C ARG A 174 -12.32 28.06 -18.24
N LEU A 175 -11.89 29.18 -17.66
CA LEU A 175 -11.53 29.26 -16.23
C LEU A 175 -12.74 29.04 -15.32
N ASP A 176 -13.90 29.59 -15.66
CA ASP A 176 -15.15 29.37 -14.94
C ASP A 176 -15.58 27.89 -14.99
N ASP A 177 -15.51 27.28 -16.18
CA ASP A 177 -15.82 25.86 -16.39
C ASP A 177 -14.89 24.95 -15.55
N LEU A 178 -13.57 25.21 -15.56
CA LEU A 178 -12.61 24.44 -14.76
C LEU A 178 -12.80 24.62 -13.25
N ARG A 179 -13.21 25.81 -12.79
CA ARG A 179 -13.49 26.06 -11.36
C ARG A 179 -14.72 25.31 -10.90
N LYS A 180 -15.80 25.30 -11.69
CA LYS A 180 -17.00 24.50 -11.41
C LYS A 180 -16.69 23.01 -11.37
N HIS A 181 -15.87 22.55 -12.30
CA HIS A 181 -15.40 21.17 -12.33
C HIS A 181 -14.61 20.80 -11.06
N LEU A 182 -13.66 21.64 -10.65
CA LEU A 182 -12.88 21.45 -9.43
C LEU A 182 -13.77 21.43 -8.17
N GLU A 183 -14.75 22.32 -8.09
CA GLU A 183 -15.72 22.36 -6.99
C GLU A 183 -16.51 21.05 -6.90
N ARG A 184 -17.00 20.53 -8.03
CA ARG A 184 -17.71 19.26 -8.11
C ARG A 184 -16.84 18.08 -7.68
N ILE A 185 -15.62 17.97 -8.19
CA ILE A 185 -14.69 16.90 -7.80
C ILE A 185 -14.42 16.95 -6.28
N ARG A 186 -14.11 18.13 -5.73
CA ARG A 186 -13.85 18.30 -4.28
C ARG A 186 -15.08 17.95 -3.44
N PHE A 187 -16.28 18.27 -3.92
CA PHE A 187 -17.52 17.86 -3.27
C PHE A 187 -17.65 16.34 -3.21
N HIS A 188 -17.45 15.64 -4.32
CA HIS A 188 -17.52 14.18 -4.36
C HIS A 188 -16.45 13.51 -3.49
N VAL A 189 -15.21 14.02 -3.49
CA VAL A 189 -14.15 13.56 -2.56
C VAL A 189 -14.64 13.62 -1.13
N SER A 190 -15.17 14.78 -0.69
CA SER A 190 -15.67 14.95 0.66
C SER A 190 -16.81 13.97 1.01
N LYS A 191 -17.72 13.71 0.06
CA LYS A 191 -18.81 12.74 0.25
C LYS A 191 -18.31 11.30 0.36
N LEU A 192 -17.37 10.89 -0.49
CA LEU A 192 -16.77 9.55 -0.41
C LEU A 192 -15.98 9.35 0.89
N GLU A 193 -15.27 10.38 1.37
CA GLU A 193 -14.59 10.35 2.67
C GLU A 193 -15.58 10.16 3.84
N VAL A 194 -16.73 10.86 3.80
CA VAL A 194 -17.81 10.66 4.78
C VAL A 194 -18.33 9.21 4.70
N CYS A 195 -18.62 8.71 3.49
CA CYS A 195 -19.09 7.33 3.30
C CYS A 195 -18.08 6.31 3.84
N MET A 196 -16.79 6.48 3.54
CA MET A 196 -15.72 5.61 4.02
C MET A 196 -15.62 5.62 5.56
N ARG A 197 -15.78 6.78 6.21
CA ARG A 197 -15.85 6.86 7.68
C ARG A 197 -17.07 6.11 8.24
N LEU A 198 -18.23 6.23 7.60
CA LEU A 198 -19.45 5.54 8.03
C LEU A 198 -19.34 4.01 7.88
N VAL A 199 -18.70 3.52 6.81
CA VAL A 199 -18.40 2.09 6.61
C VAL A 199 -17.41 1.60 7.65
N ASN A 200 -16.34 2.34 7.92
CA ASN A 200 -15.34 1.97 8.95
C ASN A 200 -15.95 1.87 10.35
N ASN A 201 -16.85 2.80 10.68
CA ASN A 201 -17.59 2.84 11.95
C ASN A 201 -18.79 1.88 11.99
N GLU A 202 -18.98 1.04 10.97
CA GLU A 202 -20.07 0.05 10.88
C GLU A 202 -21.48 0.66 10.97
N THR A 203 -21.58 1.95 10.67
CA THR A 203 -22.83 2.72 10.64
C THR A 203 -23.51 2.59 9.28
N LEU A 204 -22.74 2.28 8.23
CA LEU A 204 -23.22 2.06 6.88
C LEU A 204 -22.75 0.70 6.37
N GLU A 205 -23.67 -0.07 5.79
CA GLU A 205 -23.40 -1.43 5.31
C GLU A 205 -22.64 -1.38 3.97
N SER A 206 -21.56 -2.15 3.89
CA SER A 206 -20.66 -2.25 2.73
C SER A 206 -21.41 -2.57 1.44
N ARG A 207 -22.32 -3.54 1.49
CA ARG A 207 -23.14 -3.92 0.33
C ARG A 207 -23.95 -2.78 -0.25
N LYS A 208 -24.61 -2.03 0.62
CA LYS A 208 -25.45 -0.89 0.23
C LYS A 208 -24.62 0.20 -0.44
N VAL A 209 -23.39 0.43 0.03
CA VAL A 209 -22.48 1.40 -0.59
C VAL A 209 -22.11 0.98 -2.00
N ILE A 210 -21.72 -0.29 -2.18
CA ILE A 210 -21.35 -0.81 -3.49
C ILE A 210 -22.53 -0.77 -4.46
N ASP A 211 -23.70 -1.26 -4.04
CA ASP A 211 -24.89 -1.33 -4.90
C ASP A 211 -25.39 0.06 -5.33
N SER A 212 -25.21 1.09 -4.50
CA SER A 212 -25.71 2.45 -4.80
C SER A 212 -24.67 3.37 -5.45
N LEU A 213 -23.38 3.22 -5.13
CA LEU A 213 -22.37 4.18 -5.56
C LEU A 213 -21.45 3.65 -6.65
N LYS A 214 -21.28 2.33 -6.79
CA LYS A 214 -20.22 1.79 -7.64
C LYS A 214 -20.39 2.17 -9.11
N GLU A 215 -21.51 1.78 -9.69
CA GLU A 215 -21.81 2.02 -11.10
C GLU A 215 -21.93 3.53 -11.43
N PRO A 216 -22.64 4.37 -10.65
CA PRO A 216 -22.69 5.80 -10.92
C PRO A 216 -21.32 6.50 -10.87
N PHE A 217 -20.47 6.15 -9.90
CA PHE A 217 -19.14 6.73 -9.81
C PHE A 217 -18.18 6.23 -10.88
N GLU A 218 -18.25 4.95 -11.26
CA GLU A 218 -17.45 4.41 -12.36
C GLU A 218 -17.82 5.10 -13.69
N MET A 219 -19.12 5.28 -13.96
CA MET A 219 -19.59 6.03 -15.13
C MET A 219 -19.16 7.50 -15.10
N TYR A 220 -19.29 8.16 -13.95
CA TYR A 220 -18.83 9.55 -13.78
C TYR A 220 -17.32 9.66 -14.04
N ILE A 221 -16.52 8.76 -13.47
CA ILE A 221 -15.06 8.78 -13.63
C ILE A 221 -14.64 8.51 -15.07
N GLU A 222 -15.28 7.58 -15.76
CA GLU A 222 -15.04 7.36 -17.20
C GLU A 222 -15.40 8.60 -18.03
N SER A 223 -16.39 9.38 -17.62
CA SER A 223 -16.75 10.64 -18.28
C SER A 223 -15.80 11.81 -17.96
N LEU A 224 -14.92 11.67 -16.95
CA LEU A 224 -13.88 12.67 -16.66
C LEU A 224 -12.69 12.59 -17.63
N ASP A 225 -12.56 11.49 -18.39
CA ASP A 225 -11.51 11.36 -19.39
C ASP A 225 -11.67 12.45 -20.48
N PRO A 226 -10.64 13.26 -20.76
CA PRO A 226 -10.69 14.26 -21.84
C PRO A 226 -10.91 13.67 -23.24
N GLU A 227 -10.72 12.36 -23.44
CA GLU A 227 -11.07 11.64 -24.68
C GLU A 227 -12.52 11.13 -24.71
N SER A 228 -13.27 11.26 -23.62
CA SER A 228 -14.68 10.87 -23.54
C SER A 228 -15.57 11.81 -24.36
N GLU A 229 -16.46 11.25 -25.17
CA GLU A 229 -17.49 12.02 -25.91
C GLU A 229 -18.66 12.43 -24.99
N ASN A 230 -18.67 11.94 -23.75
CA ASN A 230 -19.76 12.11 -22.80
C ASN A 230 -19.53 13.33 -21.90
N ASP A 231 -20.57 14.13 -21.68
CA ASP A 231 -20.50 15.27 -20.76
C ASP A 231 -20.47 14.79 -19.30
N PRO A 232 -19.40 15.04 -18.53
CA PRO A 232 -19.32 14.58 -17.15
C PRO A 232 -20.39 15.20 -16.23
N GLU A 233 -21.03 16.30 -16.60
CA GLU A 233 -22.19 16.83 -15.86
C GLU A 233 -23.43 15.93 -15.99
N SER A 234 -23.58 15.17 -17.07
CA SER A 234 -24.71 14.26 -17.29
C SER A 234 -24.61 12.96 -16.48
N PHE A 235 -23.43 12.62 -15.99
CA PHE A 235 -23.16 11.39 -15.24
C PHE A 235 -22.85 11.67 -13.76
N ASP A 236 -22.97 12.92 -13.33
CA ASP A 236 -22.77 13.31 -11.94
C ASP A 236 -23.79 12.57 -11.03
N PRO A 237 -23.31 11.73 -10.09
CA PRO A 237 -24.16 10.94 -9.19
C PRO A 237 -25.15 11.78 -8.36
N GLU A 238 -24.87 13.06 -8.11
CA GLU A 238 -25.78 13.97 -7.39
C GLU A 238 -26.89 14.55 -8.29
N THR A 239 -26.69 14.49 -9.60
CA THR A 239 -27.67 14.98 -10.60
C THR A 239 -28.64 13.88 -11.00
N THR A 240 -28.19 12.62 -11.00
CA THR A 240 -29.02 11.43 -11.25
C THR A 240 -30.06 11.17 -10.15
N GLU A 241 -29.75 11.50 -8.89
CA GLU A 241 -30.72 11.41 -7.77
C GLU A 241 -31.88 12.43 -7.86
N LYS A 242 -31.85 13.39 -8.79
CA LYS A 242 -32.92 14.39 -8.98
C LYS A 242 -33.94 14.01 -10.06
N LEU A 243 -33.85 12.81 -10.63
CA LEU A 243 -34.75 12.34 -11.71
C LEU A 243 -35.72 11.22 -11.31
N GLU A 244 -35.83 10.88 -10.03
CA GLU A 244 -36.90 10.02 -9.48
C GLU A 244 -37.69 10.68 -8.35
#